data_AF-A0A1V5YYL5-F1
#
_entry.id   AF-A0A1V5YYL5-F1
#
_cell.length_a   1.000
_cell.length_b   1.000
_cell.length_c   1.000
_cell.angle_alpha   90.00
_cell.angle_beta   90.00
_cell.angle_gamma   90.00
#
_symmetry.space_group_name_H-M   'P 1'
#
loop_
_entity.id
_entity.type
_entity.pdbx_description
1 polymer ?
#
loop_
_entity_poly.entity_id
_entity_poly.type
_entity_poly.pdbx_seq_one_letter_code
_entity_poly.pdbx_strand_id
1 'polypeptide(L)'
;MPFFPYFNRPLTLLLLGAVSLTALLAAAADPNPPSIRGGGAWPIRRQWTPAETMHYARWVEHLFDKKTTGTVEQRTAKLEYLLTDPDMNLLQDPSFLGEGGNPQMPAGLIRSMHHLMDCGKFTAFLPAYYAYRRALPWITATVSSGQRGVDVRISDFNIPYGGTNSFTSPSLSQFFNAAVGHFISGNYRVNLNGRNAEQSDTVPVALNRDKLLPGCMNYLDGHCLVLAKVTEYGELYFLNCSTTTSRDIFTYNGMNVVGGMTPRGSDPDDEWAGCFQGLRVLRYPIAETDGRGNVTRVRRRTDAEMREFGFSTEQYDLTREMYDNHFIEEGGLRPSSIHDLIRLRMKTLDRIAPAAFIRQYCDELLQAYLERERFIQDAWKDVLRNGPIVYPEDRDKDNIFQATGRWETWSSPSSDVDRRNKYFYLADWMEYAIRMFEMKPDFIDMTGLESYGIRSQADLAAAMIAEKNQHFDRLSLDYTNSKGKTVTLTLKDIEERLYDLSFDPNHPPELRWGAPFDSDEFAGAPEPPTPLPDGFKMPMKEAYRLQAFYRSLCQRETTTSYLRGMFTTGYPIRDKLDAQVGKWSYATSPLL
;
A
#
# COMPACT_ATOMS: atom_id res chain seq x y z
N MET A 1 -73.81 -36.36 11.40
CA MET A 1 -74.89 -35.69 12.14
C MET A 1 -74.31 -35.18 13.46
N PRO A 2 -74.63 -33.96 13.90
CA PRO A 2 -74.61 -32.67 13.17
C PRO A 2 -73.90 -31.58 14.04
N PHE A 3 -73.55 -30.34 13.66
CA PHE A 3 -74.14 -29.33 12.78
C PHE A 3 -73.05 -28.33 12.27
N PHE A 4 -73.20 -27.91 11.00
CA PHE A 4 -72.61 -26.75 10.27
C PHE A 4 -73.23 -25.40 10.76
N PRO A 5 -72.98 -24.14 10.25
CA PRO A 5 -72.47 -23.71 8.91
C PRO A 5 -71.69 -22.34 8.71
N TYR A 6 -70.99 -22.25 7.56
CA TYR A 6 -70.89 -21.20 6.50
C TYR A 6 -70.44 -19.69 6.65
N PHE A 7 -69.66 -19.31 5.61
CA PHE A 7 -69.49 -18.05 4.83
C PHE A 7 -68.59 -16.88 5.31
N ASN A 8 -67.44 -16.67 4.64
CA ASN A 8 -67.27 -15.63 3.59
C ASN A 8 -65.90 -15.73 2.87
N ARG A 9 -65.92 -15.52 1.54
CA ARG A 9 -64.78 -15.28 0.61
C ARG A 9 -64.73 -13.76 0.30
N PRO A 10 -63.62 -13.12 -0.16
CA PRO A 10 -62.95 -13.49 -1.42
C PRO A 10 -61.43 -13.16 -1.59
N LEU A 11 -60.97 -13.53 -2.79
CA LEU A 11 -59.69 -13.27 -3.48
C LEU A 11 -58.94 -11.96 -3.14
N THR A 12 -57.61 -12.07 -3.02
CA THR A 12 -56.64 -11.08 -3.54
C THR A 12 -55.32 -11.82 -3.84
N LEU A 13 -55.17 -12.38 -5.05
CA LEU A 13 -54.23 -11.95 -6.09
C LEU A 13 -52.86 -11.40 -5.62
N LEU A 14 -51.82 -12.15 -6.00
CA LEU A 14 -50.46 -11.75 -6.40
C LEU A 14 -50.01 -10.31 -6.07
N LEU A 15 -48.99 -10.21 -5.19
CA LEU A 15 -47.97 -9.16 -5.23
C LEU A 15 -46.68 -9.71 -4.58
N LEU A 16 -46.11 -10.72 -5.23
CA LEU A 16 -44.73 -11.15 -5.04
C LEU A 16 -44.02 -10.87 -6.37
N GLY A 17 -43.30 -9.75 -6.43
CA GLY A 17 -42.52 -9.34 -7.59
C GLY A 17 -42.61 -7.85 -7.89
N ALA A 18 -41.79 -7.04 -7.20
CA ALA A 18 -41.24 -5.78 -7.70
C ALA A 18 -40.36 -5.11 -6.62
N VAL A 19 -39.27 -5.77 -6.19
CA VAL A 19 -38.10 -5.04 -5.65
C VAL A 19 -36.87 -5.64 -6.33
N SER A 20 -36.80 -5.42 -7.63
CA SER A 20 -35.59 -5.61 -8.42
C SER A 20 -35.67 -4.63 -9.58
N LEU A 21 -34.58 -3.88 -9.76
CA LEU A 21 -34.31 -2.96 -10.85
C LEU A 21 -35.11 -1.64 -10.89
N THR A 22 -34.90 -0.80 -9.88
CA THR A 22 -34.72 0.64 -10.12
C THR A 22 -33.23 0.99 -9.98
N ALA A 23 -32.38 0.22 -10.65
CA ALA A 23 -31.03 0.61 -11.01
C ALA A 23 -31.09 1.23 -12.41
N LEU A 24 -31.71 2.41 -12.51
CA LEU A 24 -31.72 3.24 -13.70
C LEU A 24 -31.48 4.69 -13.24
N LEU A 25 -30.21 5.08 -13.30
CA LEU A 25 -29.74 6.46 -13.49
C LEU A 25 -30.40 7.53 -12.59
N ALA A 26 -30.26 7.41 -11.27
CA ALA A 26 -30.16 8.61 -10.47
C ALA A 26 -28.74 9.14 -10.65
N ALA A 27 -28.56 10.25 -11.37
CA ALA A 27 -27.36 11.05 -11.21
C ALA A 27 -27.22 11.31 -9.70
N ALA A 28 -26.22 10.69 -9.06
CA ALA A 28 -26.06 10.81 -7.62
C ALA A 28 -25.91 12.30 -7.30
N ALA A 29 -26.87 12.87 -6.57
CA ALA A 29 -26.80 14.26 -6.14
C ALA A 29 -25.46 14.50 -5.42
N ASP A 30 -24.87 15.68 -5.62
CA ASP A 30 -23.63 16.07 -4.93
C ASP A 30 -23.78 15.78 -3.43
N PRO A 31 -22.96 14.90 -2.83
CA PRO A 31 -23.14 14.46 -1.44
C PRO A 31 -22.90 15.58 -0.42
N ASN A 32 -22.39 16.73 -0.86
CA ASN A 32 -22.04 17.85 -0.01
C ASN A 32 -22.09 19.15 -0.84
N PRO A 33 -23.28 19.66 -1.15
CA PRO A 33 -23.40 20.88 -1.94
C PRO A 33 -22.75 22.08 -1.21
N PRO A 34 -22.34 23.13 -1.95
CA PRO A 34 -21.82 24.36 -1.36
C PRO A 34 -22.72 24.94 -0.26
N SER A 35 -22.17 25.16 0.92
CA SER A 35 -22.91 25.59 2.12
C SER A 35 -22.24 26.73 2.89
N ILE A 36 -20.96 27.01 2.62
CA ILE A 36 -20.19 28.06 3.30
C ILE A 36 -19.49 28.97 2.28
N ARG A 37 -18.93 30.09 2.74
CA ARG A 37 -18.28 31.09 1.87
C ARG A 37 -16.98 31.58 2.51
N GLY A 38 -15.85 31.15 1.97
CA GLY A 38 -14.52 31.56 2.42
C GLY A 38 -13.57 31.79 1.25
N GLY A 39 -12.45 32.44 1.54
CA GLY A 39 -11.36 32.66 0.59
C GLY A 39 -10.01 32.29 1.21
N GLY A 40 -8.93 32.57 0.48
CA GLY A 40 -7.57 32.21 0.86
C GLY A 40 -6.84 31.69 -0.38
N ALA A 41 -6.18 30.54 -0.24
CA ALA A 41 -5.50 29.88 -1.37
C ALA A 41 -6.46 29.49 -2.49
N TRP A 42 -7.72 29.20 -2.16
CA TRP A 42 -8.83 28.98 -3.07
C TRP A 42 -10.16 29.33 -2.40
N PRO A 43 -11.26 29.53 -3.17
CA PRO A 43 -12.60 29.64 -2.61
C PRO A 43 -12.97 28.40 -1.81
N ILE A 44 -13.35 28.59 -0.54
CA ILE A 44 -13.84 27.54 0.36
C ILE A 44 -15.36 27.62 0.36
N ARG A 45 -16.02 26.54 -0.05
CA ARG A 45 -17.48 26.47 -0.24
C ARG A 45 -18.15 25.31 0.47
N ARG A 46 -17.37 24.32 0.90
CA ARG A 46 -17.84 23.10 1.55
C ARG A 46 -17.12 22.84 2.86
N GLN A 47 -17.73 22.02 3.70
CA GLN A 47 -17.12 21.48 4.91
C GLN A 47 -16.82 19.99 4.72
N TRP A 48 -15.76 19.47 5.32
CA TRP A 48 -15.54 18.03 5.41
C TRP A 48 -16.64 17.38 6.25
N THR A 49 -17.34 16.39 5.70
CA THR A 49 -18.38 15.58 6.34
C THR A 49 -18.12 14.10 6.07
N PRO A 50 -18.72 13.16 6.83
CA PRO A 50 -18.61 11.74 6.52
C PRO A 50 -19.01 11.38 5.07
N ALA A 51 -20.05 12.04 4.54
CA ALA A 51 -20.47 11.87 3.15
C ALA A 51 -19.39 12.34 2.15
N GLU A 52 -18.71 13.45 2.44
CA GLU A 52 -17.58 13.93 1.63
C GLU A 52 -16.38 13.00 1.72
N THR A 53 -16.09 12.39 2.88
CA THR A 53 -14.99 11.43 3.00
C THR A 53 -15.26 10.14 2.23
N MET A 54 -16.52 9.69 2.15
CA MET A 54 -16.91 8.58 1.27
C MET A 54 -16.79 8.96 -0.21
N HIS A 55 -17.07 10.22 -0.56
CA HIS A 55 -16.89 10.72 -1.92
C HIS A 55 -15.40 10.80 -2.32
N TYR A 56 -14.55 11.24 -1.40
CA TYR A 56 -13.09 11.19 -1.53
C TYR A 56 -12.60 9.75 -1.70
N ALA A 57 -13.11 8.81 -0.90
CA ALA A 57 -12.76 7.40 -1.02
C ALA A 57 -13.06 6.82 -2.41
N ARG A 58 -14.25 7.10 -2.95
CA ARG A 58 -14.60 6.69 -4.33
C ARG A 58 -13.64 7.26 -5.38
N TRP A 59 -13.18 8.50 -5.20
CA TRP A 59 -12.19 9.09 -6.10
C TRP A 59 -10.84 8.37 -6.04
N VAL A 60 -10.33 8.09 -4.84
CA VAL A 60 -9.06 7.38 -4.67
C VAL A 60 -9.13 5.94 -5.21
N GLU A 61 -10.24 5.23 -4.95
CA GLU A 61 -10.45 3.87 -5.45
C GLU A 61 -10.51 3.83 -6.97
N HIS A 62 -11.18 4.79 -7.60
CA HIS A 62 -11.23 4.89 -9.06
C HIS A 62 -9.86 5.15 -9.69
N LEU A 63 -9.02 5.99 -9.06
CA LEU A 63 -7.63 6.17 -9.49
C LEU A 63 -6.87 4.84 -9.45
N PHE A 64 -7.04 4.05 -8.39
CA PHE A 64 -6.42 2.73 -8.26
C PHE A 64 -6.91 1.75 -9.32
N ASP A 65 -8.22 1.70 -9.56
CA ASP A 65 -8.80 0.82 -10.58
C ASP A 65 -8.24 1.13 -11.97
N LYS A 66 -8.04 2.41 -12.31
CA LYS A 66 -7.40 2.79 -13.56
C LYS A 66 -5.90 2.49 -13.59
N LYS A 67 -5.21 2.61 -12.46
CA LYS A 67 -3.79 2.20 -12.33
C LYS A 67 -3.58 0.70 -12.44
N THR A 68 -4.59 -0.12 -12.18
CA THR A 68 -4.50 -1.60 -12.26
C THR A 68 -5.09 -2.18 -13.54
N THR A 69 -6.23 -1.67 -14.00
CA THR A 69 -7.02 -2.26 -15.10
C THR A 69 -7.11 -1.38 -16.35
N GLY A 70 -6.62 -0.15 -16.28
CA GLY A 70 -6.66 0.81 -17.39
C GLY A 70 -5.71 0.48 -18.54
N THR A 71 -5.56 1.40 -19.49
CA THR A 71 -4.58 1.28 -20.60
C THR A 71 -3.13 1.28 -20.08
N VAL A 72 -2.15 0.99 -20.93
CA VAL A 72 -0.72 1.04 -20.54
C VAL A 72 -0.36 2.43 -20.01
N GLU A 73 -0.86 3.49 -20.65
CA GLU A 73 -0.65 4.88 -20.26
C GLU A 73 -1.27 5.17 -18.89
N GLN A 74 -2.48 4.66 -18.63
CA GLN A 74 -3.14 4.82 -17.33
C GLN A 74 -2.41 4.04 -16.23
N ARG A 75 -1.98 2.80 -16.50
CA ARG A 75 -1.23 1.98 -15.53
C ARG A 75 0.14 2.56 -15.23
N THR A 76 0.81 3.16 -16.21
CA THR A 76 2.12 3.82 -16.05
C THR A 76 2.00 5.31 -15.70
N ALA A 77 0.78 5.81 -15.49
CA ALA A 77 0.52 7.23 -15.28
C ALA A 77 1.29 7.79 -14.09
N LYS A 78 1.91 8.94 -14.34
CA LYS A 78 2.53 9.79 -13.33
C LYS A 78 1.57 10.89 -12.90
N LEU A 79 1.98 11.72 -11.94
CA LEU A 79 1.11 12.75 -11.37
C LEU A 79 0.39 13.61 -12.43
N GLU A 80 1.08 14.08 -13.46
CA GLU A 80 0.46 14.94 -14.47
C GLU A 80 -0.69 14.23 -15.20
N TYR A 81 -0.43 13.05 -15.77
CA TYR A 81 -1.46 12.28 -16.48
C TYR A 81 -2.56 11.79 -15.54
N LEU A 82 -2.20 11.35 -14.34
CA LEU A 82 -3.15 10.92 -13.30
C LEU A 82 -4.15 12.03 -12.95
N LEU A 83 -3.74 13.31 -13.01
CA LEU A 83 -4.61 14.43 -12.70
C LEU A 83 -5.36 14.98 -13.91
N THR A 84 -4.88 14.80 -15.14
CA THR A 84 -5.44 15.43 -16.35
C THR A 84 -6.25 14.49 -17.23
N ASP A 85 -6.02 13.18 -17.14
CA ASP A 85 -6.82 12.18 -17.85
C ASP A 85 -8.24 12.12 -17.23
N PRO A 86 -9.31 12.38 -18.02
CA PRO A 86 -10.67 12.43 -17.51
C PRO A 86 -11.23 11.06 -17.13
N ASP A 87 -10.69 9.98 -17.68
CA ASP A 87 -11.07 8.62 -17.32
C ASP A 87 -10.39 8.18 -16.02
N MET A 88 -9.23 8.74 -15.67
CA MET A 88 -8.54 8.49 -14.40
C MET A 88 -9.06 9.41 -13.29
N ASN A 89 -9.17 10.70 -13.54
CA ASN A 89 -9.51 11.66 -12.52
C ASN A 89 -10.97 12.09 -12.63
N LEU A 90 -11.84 11.44 -11.84
CA LEU A 90 -13.27 11.79 -11.81
C LEU A 90 -13.54 13.26 -11.48
N LEU A 91 -12.61 13.99 -10.86
CA LEU A 91 -12.77 15.42 -10.65
C LEU A 91 -12.74 16.23 -11.97
N GLN A 92 -12.35 15.66 -13.12
CA GLN A 92 -12.55 16.31 -14.42
C GLN A 92 -14.01 16.28 -14.87
N ASP A 93 -14.81 15.33 -14.39
CA ASP A 93 -16.23 15.23 -14.68
C ASP A 93 -17.01 16.23 -13.79
N PRO A 94 -17.72 17.22 -14.36
CA PRO A 94 -18.52 18.16 -13.60
C PRO A 94 -19.59 17.50 -12.71
N SER A 95 -20.12 16.34 -13.11
CA SER A 95 -21.13 15.62 -12.33
C SER A 95 -20.56 15.04 -11.03
N PHE A 96 -19.31 14.56 -11.06
CA PHE A 96 -18.60 14.11 -9.87
C PHE A 96 -18.01 15.30 -9.09
N LEU A 97 -17.46 16.30 -9.78
CA LEU A 97 -16.87 17.49 -9.14
C LEU A 97 -17.91 18.32 -8.38
N GLY A 98 -19.16 18.36 -8.84
CA GLY A 98 -20.25 19.11 -8.23
C GLY A 98 -20.15 20.63 -8.40
N GLU A 99 -21.28 21.32 -8.19
CA GLU A 99 -21.37 22.78 -8.39
C GLU A 99 -20.41 23.55 -7.47
N GLY A 100 -19.78 24.61 -7.95
CA GLY A 100 -18.85 25.39 -7.12
C GLY A 100 -17.55 24.63 -6.78
N GLY A 101 -17.22 23.55 -7.49
CA GLY A 101 -15.83 23.07 -7.54
C GLY A 101 -14.87 24.13 -8.08
N ASN A 102 -13.59 23.99 -7.76
CA ASN A 102 -12.53 24.83 -8.31
C ASN A 102 -12.01 24.26 -9.64
N PRO A 103 -11.47 25.11 -10.52
CA PRO A 103 -10.91 24.66 -11.79
C PRO A 103 -9.76 23.66 -11.58
N GLN A 104 -9.37 23.00 -12.66
CA GLN A 104 -8.16 22.17 -12.64
C GLN A 104 -6.95 23.00 -12.18
N MET A 105 -6.06 22.34 -11.42
CA MET A 105 -4.79 22.91 -10.99
C MET A 105 -3.95 23.34 -12.22
N PRO A 106 -3.31 24.51 -12.20
CA PRO A 106 -2.49 24.96 -13.32
C PRO A 106 -1.38 23.95 -13.64
N ALA A 107 -1.17 23.65 -14.93
CA ALA A 107 -0.20 22.66 -15.37
C ALA A 107 1.23 22.92 -14.86
N GLY A 108 1.63 24.20 -14.75
CA GLY A 108 2.91 24.58 -14.15
C GLY A 108 3.05 24.11 -12.70
N LEU A 109 1.98 24.25 -11.90
CA LEU A 109 1.98 23.79 -10.51
C LEU A 109 1.96 22.26 -10.42
N ILE A 110 1.20 21.58 -11.30
CA ILE A 110 1.21 20.11 -11.39
C ILE A 110 2.64 19.59 -11.62
N ARG A 111 3.37 20.17 -12.57
CA ARG A 111 4.77 19.80 -12.85
C ARG A 111 5.68 20.07 -11.65
N SER A 112 5.54 21.22 -10.99
CA SER A 112 6.29 21.50 -9.77
C SER A 112 6.02 20.46 -8.67
N MET A 113 4.77 20.08 -8.46
CA MET A 113 4.40 19.06 -7.48
C MET A 113 4.95 17.68 -7.87
N HIS A 114 4.89 17.31 -9.15
CA HIS A 114 5.43 16.05 -9.64
C HIS A 114 6.91 15.88 -9.28
N HIS A 115 7.73 16.91 -9.48
CA HIS A 115 9.16 16.86 -9.15
C HIS A 115 9.45 16.68 -7.65
N LEU A 116 8.54 17.16 -6.80
CA LEU A 116 8.66 17.01 -5.35
C LEU A 116 8.23 15.63 -4.85
N MET A 117 7.42 14.87 -5.60
CA MET A 117 6.76 13.67 -5.06
C MET A 117 7.73 12.65 -4.46
N ASP A 118 7.28 12.05 -3.37
CA ASP A 118 7.81 10.85 -2.74
C ASP A 118 6.64 10.18 -2.00
N CYS A 119 6.88 9.04 -1.34
CA CYS A 119 5.82 8.32 -0.66
C CYS A 119 5.08 9.17 0.39
N GLY A 120 5.80 10.01 1.16
CA GLY A 120 5.21 10.90 2.16
C GLY A 120 4.44 12.06 1.53
N LYS A 121 5.06 12.76 0.57
CA LYS A 121 4.44 13.91 -0.11
C LYS A 121 3.23 13.53 -0.93
N PHE A 122 3.18 12.31 -1.48
CA PHE A 122 2.01 11.80 -2.16
C PHE A 122 0.81 11.69 -1.21
N THR A 123 1.01 11.21 0.02
CA THR A 123 -0.05 11.16 1.05
C THR A 123 -0.54 12.54 1.48
N ALA A 124 0.29 13.59 1.39
CA ALA A 124 -0.13 14.96 1.67
C ALA A 124 -0.80 15.65 0.46
N PHE A 125 -0.27 15.42 -0.74
CA PHE A 125 -0.73 16.07 -1.96
C PHE A 125 -2.14 15.61 -2.36
N LEU A 126 -2.39 14.30 -2.38
CA LEU A 126 -3.62 13.73 -2.91
C LEU A 126 -4.89 14.27 -2.21
N PRO A 127 -4.99 14.27 -0.87
CA PRO A 127 -6.14 14.86 -0.18
C PRO A 127 -6.17 16.39 -0.28
N ALA A 128 -5.03 17.08 -0.30
CA ALA A 128 -4.98 18.53 -0.49
C ALA A 128 -5.52 18.94 -1.88
N TYR A 129 -5.17 18.17 -2.93
CA TYR A 129 -5.67 18.36 -4.28
C TYR A 129 -7.18 18.14 -4.36
N TYR A 130 -7.68 17.06 -3.76
CA TYR A 130 -9.11 16.82 -3.66
C TYR A 130 -9.82 17.97 -2.93
N ALA A 131 -9.28 18.41 -1.79
CA ALA A 131 -9.82 19.53 -1.02
C ALA A 131 -9.88 20.81 -1.85
N TYR A 132 -8.82 21.11 -2.60
CA TYR A 132 -8.81 22.22 -3.55
C TYR A 132 -9.92 22.08 -4.59
N ARG A 133 -9.97 20.97 -5.33
CA ARG A 133 -10.96 20.76 -6.41
C ARG A 133 -12.40 20.83 -5.89
N ARG A 134 -12.67 20.25 -4.73
CA ARG A 134 -14.00 20.25 -4.09
C ARG A 134 -14.29 21.50 -3.25
N ALA A 135 -13.39 22.49 -3.20
CA ALA A 135 -13.56 23.72 -2.42
C ALA A 135 -13.77 23.49 -0.91
N LEU A 136 -13.00 22.56 -0.34
CA LEU A 136 -12.96 22.23 1.09
C LEU A 136 -11.78 22.95 1.79
N PRO A 137 -11.84 23.16 3.12
CA PRO A 137 -10.69 23.63 3.88
C PRO A 137 -9.59 22.57 3.97
N TRP A 138 -8.32 23.00 3.98
CA TRP A 138 -7.16 22.13 4.19
C TRP A 138 -6.08 22.79 5.06
N ILE A 139 -5.36 21.98 5.84
CA ILE A 139 -4.22 22.40 6.66
C ILE A 139 -3.15 21.30 6.56
N THR A 140 -1.88 21.69 6.54
CA THR A 140 -0.74 20.75 6.63
C THR A 140 0.27 21.25 7.65
N ALA A 141 0.72 20.40 8.55
CA ALA A 141 1.64 20.74 9.64
C ALA A 141 3.08 20.80 9.15
N THR A 142 3.89 21.53 9.90
CA THR A 142 5.34 21.39 9.89
C THR A 142 5.77 20.86 11.24
N VAL A 143 6.71 19.92 11.22
CA VAL A 143 7.20 19.23 12.41
C VAL A 143 8.70 19.45 12.60
N SER A 144 9.13 19.44 13.85
CA SER A 144 10.54 19.46 14.25
C SER A 144 10.88 18.19 15.02
N SER A 145 12.13 17.77 14.95
CA SER A 145 12.62 16.62 15.71
C SER A 145 12.40 16.83 17.20
N GLY A 146 11.82 15.81 17.85
CA GLY A 146 11.73 15.74 19.31
C GLY A 146 13.11 15.53 19.96
N GLN A 147 14.12 15.18 19.15
CA GLN A 147 15.48 14.87 19.59
C GLN A 147 16.48 15.86 19.03
N ARG A 148 17.38 16.32 19.90
CA ARG A 148 18.39 17.32 19.52
C ARG A 148 19.36 16.73 18.50
N GLY A 149 19.45 17.36 17.32
CA GLY A 149 20.41 17.02 16.28
C GLY A 149 20.02 15.83 15.39
N VAL A 150 18.83 15.26 15.57
CA VAL A 150 18.35 14.10 14.79
C VAL A 150 17.44 14.59 13.67
N ASP A 151 17.57 14.01 12.46
CA ASP A 151 16.68 14.33 11.33
C ASP A 151 15.25 13.86 11.63
N VAL A 152 14.29 14.73 11.32
CA VAL A 152 12.84 14.51 11.48
C VAL A 152 12.31 13.23 10.83
N ARG A 153 13.02 12.65 9.85
CA ARG A 153 12.61 11.39 9.19
C ARG A 153 12.93 10.15 10.03
N ILE A 154 13.92 10.24 10.91
CA ILE A 154 14.48 9.10 11.67
C ILE A 154 14.40 9.28 13.18
N SER A 155 13.98 10.44 13.68
CA SER A 155 13.78 10.67 15.11
C SER A 155 12.73 9.74 15.71
N ASP A 156 12.85 9.42 17.00
CA ASP A 156 11.91 8.57 17.72
C ASP A 156 10.50 9.20 17.77
N PHE A 157 10.44 10.52 17.87
CA PHE A 157 9.20 11.29 17.78
C PHE A 157 9.47 12.73 17.31
N ASN A 158 8.41 13.39 16.85
CA ASN A 158 8.41 14.74 16.31
C ASN A 158 7.33 15.59 16.99
N ILE A 159 7.56 16.91 16.97
CA ILE A 159 6.68 17.91 17.59
C ILE A 159 6.16 18.84 16.48
N PRO A 160 4.84 18.91 16.26
CA PRO A 160 4.24 19.94 15.42
C PRO A 160 4.49 21.34 15.99
N TYR A 161 4.87 22.30 15.16
CA TYR A 161 5.12 23.69 15.60
C TYR A 161 4.50 24.77 14.71
N GLY A 162 3.86 24.37 13.61
CA GLY A 162 3.27 25.29 12.65
C GLY A 162 2.64 24.56 11.47
N GLY A 163 2.40 25.29 10.38
CA GLY A 163 1.85 24.70 9.17
C GLY A 163 1.30 25.73 8.20
N THR A 164 0.77 25.24 7.09
CA THR A 164 0.05 26.05 6.09
C THR A 164 -1.45 25.79 6.19
N ASN A 165 -2.25 26.81 5.89
CA ASN A 165 -3.70 26.78 6.06
C ASN A 165 -4.38 27.42 4.85
N SER A 166 -5.31 26.71 4.22
CA SER A 166 -5.94 27.12 2.97
C SER A 166 -6.69 28.45 3.08
N PHE A 167 -7.14 28.83 4.28
CA PHE A 167 -7.86 30.09 4.52
C PHE A 167 -6.93 31.30 4.63
N THR A 168 -5.72 31.12 5.17
CA THR A 168 -4.77 32.23 5.39
C THR A 168 -3.66 32.30 4.35
N SER A 169 -3.44 31.23 3.59
CA SER A 169 -2.49 31.24 2.49
C SER A 169 -2.95 32.18 1.36
N PRO A 170 -2.04 32.98 0.78
CA PRO A 170 -2.44 34.04 -0.16
C PRO A 170 -2.69 33.55 -1.58
N SER A 171 -2.25 32.34 -1.93
CA SER A 171 -2.49 31.74 -3.25
C SER A 171 -2.38 30.22 -3.24
N LEU A 172 -2.96 29.59 -4.25
CA LEU A 172 -2.88 28.15 -4.50
C LEU A 172 -1.41 27.66 -4.55
N SER A 173 -0.56 28.33 -5.32
CA SER A 173 0.84 27.92 -5.48
C SER A 173 1.63 28.04 -4.17
N GLN A 174 1.44 29.11 -3.39
CA GLN A 174 2.10 29.24 -2.09
C GLN A 174 1.62 28.17 -1.11
N PHE A 175 0.31 27.86 -1.11
CA PHE A 175 -0.22 26.79 -0.28
C PHE A 175 0.42 25.44 -0.61
N PHE A 176 0.38 25.01 -1.88
CA PHE A 176 0.89 23.69 -2.28
C PHE A 176 2.40 23.58 -2.12
N ASN A 177 3.16 24.63 -2.42
CA ASN A 177 4.60 24.64 -2.18
C ASN A 177 4.93 24.46 -0.69
N ALA A 178 4.19 25.10 0.22
CA ALA A 178 4.39 24.92 1.66
C ALA A 178 3.85 23.58 2.17
N ALA A 179 2.65 23.18 1.75
CA ALA A 179 1.98 21.96 2.20
C ALA A 179 2.76 20.72 1.79
N VAL A 180 3.19 20.66 0.53
CA VAL A 180 3.88 19.48 -0.02
C VAL A 180 5.39 19.59 0.20
N GLY A 181 5.96 20.79 0.05
CA GLY A 181 7.41 20.97 0.19
C GLY A 181 7.94 20.68 1.59
N HIS A 182 7.18 21.01 2.63
CA HIS A 182 7.57 20.74 4.02
C HIS A 182 7.07 19.40 4.56
N PHE A 183 6.17 18.71 3.85
CA PHE A 183 5.69 17.41 4.29
C PHE A 183 6.70 16.32 3.94
N ILE A 184 6.98 15.48 4.92
CA ILE A 184 7.88 14.34 4.84
C ILE A 184 7.31 13.20 5.70
N SER A 185 7.87 12.00 5.59
CA SER A 185 7.46 10.85 6.42
C SER A 185 7.51 11.13 7.93
N GLY A 186 8.38 12.05 8.36
CA GLY A 186 8.44 12.53 9.74
C GLY A 186 7.14 13.16 10.27
N ASN A 187 6.26 13.71 9.42
CA ASN A 187 4.97 14.26 9.83
C ASN A 187 4.06 13.22 10.51
N TYR A 188 4.30 11.92 10.27
CA TYR A 188 3.59 10.84 10.93
C TYR A 188 4.11 10.54 12.33
N ARG A 189 5.37 10.86 12.66
CA ARG A 189 6.02 10.48 13.94
C ARG A 189 5.60 11.34 15.12
N VAL A 190 4.32 11.65 15.28
CA VAL A 190 3.81 12.48 16.38
C VAL A 190 3.10 11.59 17.40
N ASN A 191 3.67 11.46 18.61
CA ASN A 191 3.06 10.71 19.71
C ASN A 191 1.67 11.30 20.05
N LEU A 192 0.71 10.44 20.37
CA LEU A 192 -0.69 10.83 20.58
C LEU A 192 -0.89 11.77 21.78
N ASN A 193 -0.10 11.56 22.83
CA ASN A 193 -0.04 12.37 24.05
C ASN A 193 1.12 13.38 24.02
N GLY A 194 1.83 13.48 22.89
CA GLY A 194 3.01 14.32 22.75
C GLY A 194 2.68 15.81 22.78
N ARG A 195 3.72 16.64 22.93
CA ARG A 195 3.58 18.10 22.84
C ARG A 195 2.98 18.49 21.49
N ASN A 196 1.94 19.32 21.51
CA ASN A 196 1.22 19.81 20.33
C ASN A 196 0.62 18.69 19.44
N ALA A 197 0.35 17.50 19.98
CA ALA A 197 -0.17 16.37 19.21
C ALA A 197 -1.51 16.67 18.53
N GLU A 198 -2.31 17.60 19.06
CA GLU A 198 -3.56 18.08 18.46
C GLU A 198 -3.36 18.77 17.10
N GLN A 199 -2.11 19.13 16.77
CA GLN A 199 -1.72 19.75 15.51
C GLN A 199 -1.22 18.74 14.46
N SER A 200 -1.22 17.45 14.77
CA SER A 200 -0.89 16.38 13.81
C SER A 200 -1.82 16.40 12.58
N ASP A 201 -1.29 15.97 11.43
CA ASP A 201 -2.05 15.90 10.17
C ASP A 201 -2.92 14.65 10.06
N THR A 202 -2.64 13.63 10.87
CA THR A 202 -3.33 12.34 10.85
C THR A 202 -3.51 11.79 12.25
N VAL A 203 -4.54 10.98 12.43
CA VAL A 203 -4.83 10.26 13.67
C VAL A 203 -5.05 8.77 13.37
N PRO A 204 -4.77 7.85 14.31
CA PRO A 204 -5.11 6.44 14.19
C PRO A 204 -6.58 6.23 13.82
N VAL A 205 -6.85 5.22 12.98
CA VAL A 205 -8.20 4.95 12.48
C VAL A 205 -8.74 3.63 13.01
N ALA A 206 -10.06 3.57 13.20
CA ALA A 206 -10.77 2.36 13.58
C ALA A 206 -10.64 1.29 12.49
N LEU A 207 -10.46 0.04 12.91
CA LEU A 207 -10.27 -1.11 12.04
C LEU A 207 -11.61 -1.73 11.68
N ASN A 208 -12.38 -1.04 10.84
CA ASN A 208 -13.65 -1.54 10.28
C ASN A 208 -13.94 -0.90 8.93
N ARG A 209 -14.81 -1.55 8.14
CA ARG A 209 -15.09 -1.15 6.76
C ARG A 209 -15.76 0.22 6.63
N ASP A 210 -16.44 0.70 7.67
CA ASP A 210 -17.12 2.00 7.64
C ASP A 210 -16.16 3.17 7.82
N LYS A 211 -14.99 2.94 8.45
CA LYS A 211 -14.04 3.99 8.84
C LYS A 211 -12.69 3.88 8.15
N LEU A 212 -12.20 2.67 7.91
CA LEU A 212 -10.95 2.43 7.18
C LEU A 212 -11.24 2.40 5.67
N LEU A 213 -11.36 3.60 5.09
CA LEU A 213 -11.77 3.81 3.71
C LEU A 213 -10.58 4.12 2.80
N PRO A 214 -10.69 3.89 1.48
CA PRO A 214 -9.76 4.48 0.52
C PRO A 214 -9.53 5.99 0.80
N GLY A 215 -8.28 6.42 0.77
CA GLY A 215 -7.84 7.75 1.23
C GLY A 215 -7.30 7.78 2.67
N CYS A 216 -7.50 6.73 3.48
CA CYS A 216 -6.73 6.51 4.71
C CYS A 216 -5.25 6.28 4.39
N MET A 217 -4.38 6.44 5.39
CA MET A 217 -2.94 6.30 5.25
C MET A 217 -2.44 5.08 6.02
N ASN A 218 -1.40 4.44 5.53
CA ASN A 218 -0.61 3.49 6.30
C ASN A 218 0.82 4.02 6.43
N TYR A 219 1.32 4.09 7.66
CA TYR A 219 2.67 4.54 7.95
C TYR A 219 3.48 3.41 8.61
N LEU A 220 4.57 3.02 7.95
CA LEU A 220 5.52 2.02 8.42
C LEU A 220 6.92 2.63 8.36
N ASP A 221 7.39 3.11 9.51
CA ASP A 221 8.77 3.54 9.78
C ASP A 221 9.52 4.17 8.58
N GLY A 222 9.03 5.31 8.10
CA GLY A 222 9.61 6.04 6.98
C GLY A 222 8.93 5.80 5.63
N HIS A 223 8.11 4.76 5.50
CA HIS A 223 7.27 4.53 4.33
C HIS A 223 5.81 4.92 4.57
N CYS A 224 5.21 5.62 3.60
CA CYS A 224 3.84 6.12 3.68
C CYS A 224 3.06 5.65 2.46
N LEU A 225 1.84 5.18 2.67
CA LEU A 225 0.99 4.60 1.62
C LEU A 225 -0.42 5.16 1.74
N VAL A 226 -1.09 5.38 0.61
CA VAL A 226 -2.52 5.74 0.57
C VAL A 226 -3.31 4.45 0.40
N LEU A 227 -4.16 4.09 1.36
CA LEU A 227 -5.14 3.01 1.19
C LEU A 227 -6.01 3.37 0.00
N ALA A 228 -6.08 2.50 -1.01
CA ALA A 228 -6.72 2.81 -2.27
C ALA A 228 -7.88 1.88 -2.58
N LYS A 229 -7.85 0.65 -2.08
CA LYS A 229 -8.96 -0.29 -2.22
C LYS A 229 -9.03 -1.22 -1.02
N VAL A 230 -10.26 -1.52 -0.60
CA VAL A 230 -10.54 -2.63 0.32
C VAL A 230 -11.29 -3.68 -0.47
N THR A 231 -10.65 -4.82 -0.73
CA THR A 231 -11.27 -5.88 -1.53
C THR A 231 -12.46 -6.48 -0.80
N GLU A 232 -13.26 -7.24 -1.54
CA GLU A 232 -14.37 -8.00 -1.00
C GLU A 232 -13.92 -9.09 0.01
N TYR A 233 -12.66 -9.50 -0.07
CA TYR A 233 -11.99 -10.44 0.85
C TYR A 233 -11.43 -9.76 2.12
N GLY A 234 -11.54 -8.43 2.22
CA GLY A 234 -11.01 -7.66 3.35
C GLY A 234 -9.52 -7.32 3.22
N GLU A 235 -8.94 -7.48 2.03
CA GLU A 235 -7.54 -7.11 1.76
C GLU A 235 -7.41 -5.61 1.52
N LEU A 236 -6.31 -5.04 2.00
CA LEU A 236 -5.99 -3.64 1.84
C LEU A 236 -4.97 -3.46 0.70
N TYR A 237 -5.34 -2.72 -0.34
CA TYR A 237 -4.46 -2.36 -1.45
C TYR A 237 -4.18 -0.86 -1.44
N PHE A 238 -2.97 -0.48 -1.82
CA PHE A 238 -2.45 0.87 -1.61
C PHE A 238 -1.92 1.49 -2.90
N LEU A 239 -1.89 2.83 -2.93
CA LEU A 239 -1.09 3.60 -3.87
C LEU A 239 0.16 4.14 -3.17
N ASN A 240 1.27 4.14 -3.90
CA ASN A 240 2.56 4.66 -3.46
C ASN A 240 3.18 5.53 -4.56
N CYS A 241 4.06 6.46 -4.18
CA CYS A 241 4.93 7.16 -5.12
C CYS A 241 6.40 6.91 -4.77
N SER A 242 7.22 6.57 -5.78
CA SER A 242 8.65 6.36 -5.57
C SER A 242 9.44 7.64 -5.38
N THR A 243 10.60 7.47 -4.76
CA THR A 243 11.69 8.43 -4.64
C THR A 243 12.62 8.45 -5.87
N THR A 244 12.31 7.64 -6.90
CA THR A 244 13.06 7.63 -8.18
C THR A 244 12.90 8.95 -8.93
N THR A 245 13.85 9.28 -9.81
CA THR A 245 13.80 10.49 -10.66
C THR A 245 12.52 10.57 -11.50
N SER A 246 11.98 9.42 -11.89
CA SER A 246 10.74 9.30 -12.66
C SER A 246 9.47 9.58 -11.85
N ARG A 247 9.54 9.53 -10.50
CA ARG A 247 8.42 9.84 -9.57
C ARG A 247 7.18 9.01 -9.90
N ASP A 248 7.41 7.72 -10.09
CA ASP A 248 6.41 6.79 -10.54
C ASP A 248 5.39 6.54 -9.42
N ILE A 249 4.13 6.34 -9.81
CA ILE A 249 3.04 6.02 -8.89
C ILE A 249 2.71 4.54 -9.11
N PHE A 250 2.75 3.75 -8.05
CA PHE A 250 2.58 2.30 -8.08
C PHE A 250 1.40 1.86 -7.25
N THR A 251 0.94 0.65 -7.53
CA THR A 251 -0.05 -0.07 -6.74
C THR A 251 0.69 -1.10 -5.89
N TYR A 252 0.38 -1.13 -4.60
CA TYR A 252 0.90 -2.10 -3.63
C TYR A 252 -0.26 -2.98 -3.20
N ASN A 253 -0.16 -4.28 -3.50
CA ASN A 253 -1.25 -5.21 -3.25
C ASN A 253 -0.81 -6.20 -2.18
N GLY A 254 -1.46 -6.13 -1.02
CA GLY A 254 -1.29 -7.10 0.05
C GLY A 254 -1.00 -6.47 1.41
N MET A 255 -1.32 -7.25 2.44
CA MET A 255 -1.25 -6.85 3.84
C MET A 255 0.18 -6.74 4.38
N ASN A 256 1.21 -7.12 3.62
CA ASN A 256 2.60 -7.13 4.07
C ASN A 256 3.15 -5.74 4.42
N VAL A 257 2.55 -4.69 3.86
CA VAL A 257 2.88 -3.30 4.21
C VAL A 257 2.17 -2.81 5.47
N VAL A 258 1.13 -3.51 5.92
CA VAL A 258 0.34 -3.18 7.12
C VAL A 258 1.04 -3.81 8.32
N GLY A 259 2.07 -3.16 8.83
CA GLY A 259 2.88 -3.71 9.92
C GLY A 259 3.51 -2.61 10.75
N GLY A 260 4.42 -3.02 11.65
CA GLY A 260 5.18 -2.09 12.49
C GLY A 260 4.32 -1.24 13.40
N MET A 261 3.10 -1.67 13.75
CA MET A 261 2.32 -1.01 14.79
C MET A 261 3.02 -1.25 16.12
N THR A 262 3.45 -0.19 16.80
CA THR A 262 4.02 -0.31 18.14
C THR A 262 2.88 -0.62 19.12
N PRO A 263 2.89 -1.77 19.83
CA PRO A 263 1.84 -2.04 20.79
C PRO A 263 1.92 -1.07 21.97
N ARG A 264 0.76 -0.67 22.47
CA ARG A 264 0.66 0.26 23.61
C ARG A 264 1.45 -0.26 24.81
N GLY A 265 2.11 0.63 25.55
CA GLY A 265 2.92 0.26 26.72
C GLY A 265 4.23 -0.46 26.39
N SER A 266 4.72 -0.37 25.15
CA SER A 266 6.04 -0.94 24.81
C SER A 266 7.19 -0.21 25.51
N ASP A 267 7.04 1.10 25.74
CA ASP A 267 7.95 1.89 26.55
C ASP A 267 7.38 2.03 27.98
N PRO A 268 8.14 1.65 29.02
CA PRO A 268 7.71 1.78 30.41
C PRO A 268 7.48 3.22 30.88
N ASP A 269 8.16 4.19 30.27
CA ASP A 269 8.14 5.60 30.67
C ASP A 269 7.13 6.44 29.87
N ASP A 270 6.76 5.99 28.66
CA ASP A 270 5.71 6.59 27.84
C ASP A 270 4.84 5.51 27.16
N GLU A 271 3.67 5.28 27.75
CA GLU A 271 2.69 4.30 27.27
C GLU A 271 2.37 4.41 25.75
N TRP A 272 2.48 5.61 25.18
CA TRP A 272 2.13 5.90 23.79
C TRP A 272 3.33 6.14 22.87
N ALA A 273 4.55 5.89 23.34
CA ALA A 273 5.75 5.96 22.51
C ALA A 273 5.60 5.05 21.28
N GLY A 274 5.90 5.57 20.10
CA GLY A 274 5.81 4.82 18.84
C GLY A 274 4.38 4.54 18.35
N CYS A 275 3.34 4.87 19.14
CA CYS A 275 1.92 4.68 18.78
C CYS A 275 1.43 5.72 17.75
N PHE A 276 2.24 5.93 16.72
CA PHE A 276 1.96 6.71 15.54
C PHE A 276 2.08 5.91 14.23
N GLN A 277 2.66 4.70 14.29
CA GLN A 277 2.74 3.77 13.16
C GLN A 277 1.40 3.04 12.92
N GLY A 278 1.19 2.52 11.71
CA GLY A 278 -0.01 1.76 11.32
C GLY A 278 -1.01 2.57 10.49
N LEU A 279 -2.28 2.18 10.61
CA LEU A 279 -3.37 2.71 9.80
C LEU A 279 -3.91 4.00 10.41
N ARG A 280 -4.16 5.00 9.57
CA ARG A 280 -4.46 6.37 9.99
C ARG A 280 -5.49 7.01 9.08
N VAL A 281 -6.27 7.93 9.64
CA VAL A 281 -7.17 8.83 8.91
C VAL A 281 -6.62 10.25 8.98
N LEU A 282 -6.84 11.02 7.91
CA LEU A 282 -6.49 12.44 7.85
C LEU A 282 -7.27 13.22 8.91
N ARG A 283 -6.61 14.17 9.58
CA ARG A 283 -7.28 15.09 10.51
C ARG A 283 -7.99 16.19 9.70
N TYR A 284 -9.17 15.88 9.18
CA TYR A 284 -9.97 16.76 8.34
C TYR A 284 -10.28 18.11 9.02
N PRO A 285 -9.82 19.24 8.47
CA PRO A 285 -10.06 20.56 9.07
C PRO A 285 -11.53 20.97 9.10
N ILE A 286 -11.86 21.87 10.02
CA ILE A 286 -13.16 22.51 10.16
C ILE A 286 -13.05 24.01 9.90
N ALA A 287 -13.95 24.52 9.04
CA ALA A 287 -14.16 25.93 8.78
C ALA A 287 -15.27 26.43 9.71
N GLU A 288 -14.91 27.29 10.65
CA GLU A 288 -15.86 27.99 11.51
C GLU A 288 -16.46 29.15 10.71
N THR A 289 -17.78 29.36 10.86
CA THR A 289 -18.50 30.39 10.13
C THR A 289 -19.23 31.35 11.05
N ASP A 290 -19.46 32.57 10.56
CA ASP A 290 -20.44 33.47 11.16
C ASP A 290 -21.88 32.98 10.90
N GLY A 291 -22.88 33.69 11.46
CA GLY A 291 -24.30 33.38 11.28
C GLY A 291 -24.82 33.54 9.83
N ARG A 292 -23.98 33.99 8.89
CA ARG A 292 -24.28 34.12 7.45
C ARG A 292 -23.55 33.06 6.61
N GLY A 293 -22.80 32.16 7.24
CA GLY A 293 -22.02 31.13 6.56
C GLY A 293 -20.68 31.62 5.99
N ASN A 294 -20.22 32.83 6.35
CA ASN A 294 -18.90 33.29 5.96
C ASN A 294 -17.84 32.65 6.85
N VAL A 295 -16.82 32.06 6.26
CA VAL A 295 -15.72 31.43 7.00
C VAL A 295 -14.92 32.50 7.74
N THR A 296 -14.82 32.36 9.06
CA THR A 296 -14.04 33.25 9.94
C THR A 296 -12.70 32.65 10.31
N ARG A 297 -12.60 31.32 10.34
CA ARG A 297 -11.39 30.58 10.71
C ARG A 297 -11.43 29.17 10.13
N VAL A 298 -10.27 28.63 9.80
CA VAL A 298 -10.08 27.20 9.52
C VAL A 298 -9.13 26.63 10.57
N ARG A 299 -9.56 25.59 11.29
CA ARG A 299 -8.77 24.93 12.34
C ARG A 299 -8.77 23.42 12.16
N ARG A 300 -7.87 22.73 12.85
CA ARG A 300 -7.92 21.28 13.00
C ARG A 300 -9.09 20.87 13.89
N ARG A 301 -9.66 19.71 13.58
CA ARG A 301 -10.60 19.03 14.49
C ARG A 301 -9.86 18.45 15.68
N THR A 302 -10.50 18.49 16.84
CA THR A 302 -10.08 17.77 18.04
C THR A 302 -10.22 16.27 17.84
N ASP A 303 -9.57 15.49 18.69
CA ASP A 303 -9.69 14.03 18.69
C ASP A 303 -11.13 13.57 18.92
N ALA A 304 -11.88 14.27 19.79
CA ALA A 304 -13.29 14.01 20.02
C ALA A 304 -14.14 14.24 18.75
N GLU A 305 -13.92 15.34 18.03
CA GLU A 305 -14.59 15.61 16.74
C GLU A 305 -14.16 14.59 15.67
N MET A 306 -12.91 14.12 15.69
CA MET A 306 -12.40 13.13 14.75
C MET A 306 -12.98 11.72 14.94
N ARG A 307 -13.65 11.41 16.07
CA ARG A 307 -14.35 10.12 16.25
C ARG A 307 -15.44 9.90 15.19
N GLU A 308 -16.11 10.97 14.75
CA GLU A 308 -17.09 10.92 13.65
C GLU A 308 -16.45 10.36 12.35
N PHE A 309 -15.19 10.71 12.12
CA PHE A 309 -14.39 10.31 10.97
C PHE A 309 -13.57 9.03 11.21
N GLY A 310 -13.77 8.36 12.35
CA GLY A 310 -13.15 7.07 12.64
C GLY A 310 -11.88 7.12 13.47
N PHE A 311 -11.56 8.22 14.16
CA PHE A 311 -10.46 8.21 15.13
C PHE A 311 -10.67 7.13 16.20
N SER A 312 -9.70 6.23 16.33
CA SER A 312 -9.67 5.16 17.32
C SER A 312 -8.23 4.70 17.55
N THR A 313 -7.86 4.46 18.81
CA THR A 313 -6.55 3.92 19.19
C THR A 313 -6.52 2.39 19.24
N GLU A 314 -7.62 1.72 18.89
CA GLU A 314 -7.81 0.27 19.10
C GLU A 314 -6.69 -0.58 18.52
N GLN A 315 -6.08 -0.18 17.40
CA GLN A 315 -5.04 -0.98 16.75
C GLN A 315 -3.84 -1.23 17.68
N TYR A 316 -3.52 -0.31 18.60
CA TYR A 316 -2.39 -0.47 19.51
C TYR A 316 -2.72 -1.38 20.70
N ASP A 317 -3.96 -1.33 21.17
CA ASP A 317 -4.46 -2.24 22.21
C ASP A 317 -4.59 -3.67 21.63
N LEU A 318 -5.13 -3.81 20.41
CA LEU A 318 -5.23 -5.09 19.69
C LEU A 318 -3.84 -5.67 19.39
N THR A 319 -2.86 -4.83 19.04
CA THR A 319 -1.48 -5.29 18.82
C THR A 319 -0.85 -5.76 20.13
N ARG A 320 -1.15 -5.11 21.26
CA ARG A 320 -0.71 -5.57 22.59
C ARG A 320 -1.33 -6.93 22.92
N GLU A 321 -2.64 -7.06 22.77
CA GLU A 321 -3.35 -8.33 23.00
C GLU A 321 -2.81 -9.44 22.11
N MET A 322 -2.58 -9.17 20.83
CA MET A 322 -1.99 -10.13 19.89
C MET A 322 -0.57 -10.55 20.30
N TYR A 323 0.24 -9.61 20.82
CA TYR A 323 1.57 -9.90 21.33
C TYR A 323 1.53 -10.81 22.57
N ASP A 324 0.60 -10.54 23.50
CA ASP A 324 0.49 -11.26 24.77
C ASP A 324 -0.17 -12.65 24.61
N ASN A 325 -1.21 -12.75 23.77
CA ASN A 325 -2.07 -13.94 23.68
C ASN A 325 -1.82 -14.78 22.41
N HIS A 326 -1.16 -14.22 21.40
CA HIS A 326 -1.01 -14.80 20.05
C HIS A 326 -2.32 -15.03 19.27
N PHE A 327 -3.47 -14.58 19.80
CA PHE A 327 -4.76 -14.55 19.12
C PHE A 327 -5.65 -13.45 19.69
N ILE A 328 -6.68 -13.07 18.93
CA ILE A 328 -7.80 -12.24 19.40
C ILE A 328 -9.08 -13.05 19.21
N GLU A 329 -10.02 -12.99 20.15
CA GLU A 329 -11.32 -13.65 20.02
C GLU A 329 -12.36 -12.67 19.49
N GLU A 330 -12.94 -12.95 18.31
CA GLU A 330 -13.95 -12.09 17.70
C GLU A 330 -15.02 -12.90 16.96
N GLY A 331 -16.28 -12.79 17.39
CA GLY A 331 -17.39 -13.45 16.71
C GLY A 331 -17.30 -14.98 16.68
N GLY A 332 -16.70 -15.60 17.70
CA GLY A 332 -16.45 -17.05 17.76
C GLY A 332 -15.28 -17.52 16.88
N LEU A 333 -14.53 -16.58 16.29
CA LEU A 333 -13.30 -16.84 15.55
C LEU A 333 -12.09 -16.41 16.40
N ARG A 334 -10.93 -16.97 16.06
CA ARG A 334 -9.65 -16.71 16.74
C ARG A 334 -8.56 -16.30 15.74
N PRO A 335 -8.65 -15.11 15.11
CA PRO A 335 -7.55 -14.58 14.30
C PRO A 335 -6.24 -14.59 15.09
N SER A 336 -5.19 -15.16 14.50
CA SER A 336 -3.85 -15.30 15.09
C SER A 336 -2.86 -14.24 14.60
N SER A 337 -3.35 -13.22 13.88
CA SER A 337 -2.57 -12.08 13.43
C SER A 337 -3.46 -10.85 13.27
N ILE A 338 -2.86 -9.66 13.32
CA ILE A 338 -3.57 -8.39 13.02
C ILE A 338 -4.11 -8.39 11.59
N HIS A 339 -3.41 -9.04 10.64
CA HIS A 339 -3.89 -9.16 9.27
C HIS A 339 -5.15 -10.00 9.16
N ASP A 340 -5.21 -11.13 9.88
CA ASP A 340 -6.41 -11.97 9.90
C ASP A 340 -7.60 -11.24 10.51
N LEU A 341 -7.37 -10.48 11.60
CA LEU A 341 -8.40 -9.65 12.20
C LEU A 341 -8.90 -8.58 11.22
N ILE A 342 -8.00 -7.87 10.55
CA ILE A 342 -8.38 -6.86 9.56
C ILE A 342 -9.17 -7.52 8.42
N ARG A 343 -8.71 -8.63 7.83
CA ARG A 343 -9.47 -9.36 6.80
C ARG A 343 -10.86 -9.73 7.28
N LEU A 344 -10.96 -10.24 8.50
CA LEU A 344 -12.23 -10.64 9.10
C LEU A 344 -13.19 -9.46 9.23
N ARG A 345 -12.72 -8.31 9.73
CA ARG A 345 -13.53 -7.09 9.93
C ARG A 345 -13.84 -6.35 8.64
N MET A 346 -12.99 -6.50 7.62
CA MET A 346 -13.07 -5.73 6.38
C MET A 346 -13.79 -6.48 5.26
N LYS A 347 -13.92 -7.80 5.29
CA LYS A 347 -14.56 -8.57 4.19
C LYS A 347 -16.04 -8.24 4.02
N THR A 348 -16.53 -8.37 2.79
CA THR A 348 -17.96 -8.33 2.45
C THR A 348 -18.47 -9.67 1.93
N LEU A 349 -17.59 -10.57 1.50
CA LEU A 349 -17.98 -11.88 1.05
C LEU A 349 -18.25 -12.85 2.21
N ASP A 350 -19.28 -13.67 2.00
CA ASP A 350 -19.59 -14.80 2.84
C ASP A 350 -18.66 -16.00 2.59
N ARG A 351 -17.97 -16.05 1.43
CA ARG A 351 -17.11 -17.17 1.01
C ARG A 351 -15.89 -16.70 0.22
N ILE A 352 -14.81 -17.49 0.22
CA ILE A 352 -13.62 -17.28 -0.60
C ILE A 352 -13.41 -18.45 -1.55
N ALA A 353 -12.95 -18.20 -2.78
CA ALA A 353 -12.75 -19.22 -3.81
C ALA A 353 -11.25 -19.41 -4.13
N PRO A 354 -10.55 -20.40 -3.51
CA PRO A 354 -9.10 -20.52 -3.63
C PRO A 354 -8.57 -20.70 -5.04
N ALA A 355 -9.18 -21.57 -5.86
CA ALA A 355 -8.71 -21.79 -7.23
C ALA A 355 -8.79 -20.51 -8.09
N ALA A 356 -9.91 -19.77 -7.98
CA ALA A 356 -10.09 -18.51 -8.70
C ALA A 356 -9.07 -17.45 -8.26
N PHE A 357 -8.83 -17.33 -6.95
CA PHE A 357 -7.85 -16.41 -6.39
C PHE A 357 -6.43 -16.75 -6.83
N ILE A 358 -6.00 -18.01 -6.69
CA ILE A 358 -4.65 -18.46 -7.08
C ILE A 358 -4.40 -18.13 -8.55
N ARG A 359 -5.35 -18.45 -9.44
CA ARG A 359 -5.25 -18.13 -10.87
C ARG A 359 -5.03 -16.63 -11.11
N GLN A 360 -5.90 -15.79 -10.55
CA GLN A 360 -5.83 -14.34 -10.75
C GLN A 360 -4.55 -13.74 -10.16
N TYR A 361 -4.12 -14.23 -9.00
CA TYR A 361 -2.95 -13.71 -8.31
C TYR A 361 -1.64 -14.13 -9.00
N CYS A 362 -1.59 -15.33 -9.58
CA CYS A 362 -0.47 -15.74 -10.43
C CYS A 362 -0.31 -14.84 -11.67
N ASP A 363 -1.43 -14.42 -12.29
CA ASP A 363 -1.39 -13.46 -13.40
C ASP A 363 -0.87 -12.09 -12.93
N GLU A 364 -1.27 -11.63 -11.74
CA GLU A 364 -0.74 -10.39 -11.14
C GLU A 364 0.77 -10.49 -10.87
N LEU A 365 1.22 -11.61 -10.31
CA LEU A 365 2.63 -11.84 -10.01
C LEU A 365 3.48 -11.81 -11.30
N LEU A 366 2.99 -12.42 -12.38
CA LEU A 366 3.64 -12.35 -13.69
C LEU A 366 3.77 -10.90 -14.20
N GLN A 367 2.73 -10.07 -14.05
CA GLN A 367 2.80 -8.66 -14.45
C GLN A 367 3.87 -7.89 -13.68
N ALA A 368 4.03 -8.14 -12.37
CA ALA A 368 5.06 -7.49 -11.56
C ALA A 368 6.50 -7.82 -12.03
N TYR A 369 6.72 -9.02 -12.56
CA TYR A 369 8.00 -9.42 -13.14
C TYR A 369 8.20 -8.90 -14.58
N LEU A 370 7.14 -8.80 -15.39
CA LEU A 370 7.20 -8.13 -16.70
C LEU A 370 7.58 -6.65 -16.57
N GLU A 371 7.11 -5.98 -15.53
CA GLU A 371 7.53 -4.62 -15.18
C GLU A 371 9.00 -4.55 -14.77
N ARG A 372 9.46 -5.55 -14.01
CA ARG A 372 10.87 -5.66 -13.61
C ARG A 372 11.80 -5.74 -14.80
N GLU A 373 11.40 -6.49 -15.84
CA GLU A 373 12.23 -6.63 -17.04
C GLU A 373 12.47 -5.29 -17.72
N ARG A 374 11.41 -4.49 -17.93
CA ARG A 374 11.55 -3.15 -18.52
C ARG A 374 12.52 -2.28 -17.71
N PHE A 375 12.40 -2.32 -16.39
CA PHE A 375 13.30 -1.59 -15.49
C PHE A 375 14.75 -2.05 -15.61
N ILE A 376 15.01 -3.36 -15.62
CA ILE A 376 16.36 -3.93 -15.74
C ILE A 376 17.02 -3.52 -17.05
N GLN A 377 16.28 -3.57 -18.17
CA GLN A 377 16.82 -3.17 -19.46
C GLN A 377 17.20 -1.69 -19.49
N ASP A 378 16.41 -0.82 -18.87
CA ASP A 378 16.71 0.61 -18.83
C ASP A 378 17.88 0.93 -17.87
N ALA A 379 17.94 0.27 -16.72
CA ALA A 379 19.08 0.34 -15.81
C ALA A 379 20.38 -0.13 -16.47
N TRP A 380 20.33 -1.24 -17.20
CA TRP A 380 21.49 -1.79 -17.90
C TRP A 380 21.98 -0.86 -19.02
N LYS A 381 21.06 -0.29 -19.82
CA LYS A 381 21.41 0.75 -20.81
C LYS A 381 22.07 1.97 -20.18
N ASP A 382 21.59 2.40 -19.01
CA ASP A 382 22.19 3.52 -18.28
C ASP A 382 23.62 3.20 -17.84
N VAL A 383 23.86 2.03 -17.25
CA VAL A 383 25.21 1.60 -16.84
C VAL A 383 26.16 1.47 -18.02
N LEU A 384 25.70 0.93 -19.15
CA LEU A 384 26.52 0.86 -20.37
C LEU A 384 26.87 2.24 -20.93
N ARG A 385 25.96 3.21 -20.83
CA ARG A 385 26.16 4.56 -21.36
C ARG A 385 26.99 5.45 -20.43
N ASN A 386 26.72 5.39 -19.14
CA ASN A 386 27.19 6.35 -18.14
C ASN A 386 28.20 5.73 -17.16
N GLY A 387 28.58 4.46 -17.36
CA GLY A 387 29.49 3.71 -16.51
C GLY A 387 28.85 3.18 -15.22
N PRO A 388 29.60 2.37 -14.44
CA PRO A 388 29.13 1.77 -13.20
C PRO A 388 28.68 2.80 -12.15
N ILE A 389 27.76 2.38 -11.30
CA ILE A 389 27.13 3.18 -10.23
C ILE A 389 27.73 2.77 -8.89
N VAL A 390 28.14 3.75 -8.09
CA VAL A 390 28.71 3.55 -6.76
C VAL A 390 27.68 2.93 -5.82
N TYR A 391 28.04 1.81 -5.18
CA TYR A 391 27.25 1.17 -4.14
C TYR A 391 27.28 2.04 -2.85
N PRO A 392 26.12 2.35 -2.25
CA PRO A 392 26.03 3.24 -1.10
C PRO A 392 26.28 2.50 0.22
N GLU A 393 27.47 1.92 0.39
CA GLU A 393 27.86 1.32 1.68
C GLU A 393 28.36 2.37 2.68
N ASP A 394 28.24 2.03 3.97
CA ASP A 394 28.85 2.76 5.10
C ASP A 394 28.50 4.25 5.13
N ARG A 395 27.21 4.54 4.90
CA ARG A 395 26.66 5.89 5.00
C ARG A 395 25.76 5.99 6.23
N ASP A 396 25.99 7.02 7.05
CA ASP A 396 25.23 7.25 8.27
C ASP A 396 23.77 7.64 8.03
N LYS A 397 23.46 8.19 6.85
CA LYS A 397 22.16 8.83 6.55
C LYS A 397 21.40 8.23 5.37
N ASP A 398 22.06 7.36 4.60
CA ASP A 398 21.52 6.72 3.41
C ASP A 398 21.81 5.22 3.50
N ASN A 399 20.94 4.40 2.92
CA ASN A 399 21.17 2.96 2.77
C ASN A 399 20.74 2.52 1.37
N ILE A 400 20.89 1.24 1.01
CA ILE A 400 20.57 0.79 -0.36
C ILE A 400 19.10 1.01 -0.76
N PHE A 401 18.19 1.16 0.20
CA PHE A 401 16.75 1.36 -0.02
C PHE A 401 16.35 2.84 -0.08
N GLN A 402 17.21 3.75 0.38
CA GLN A 402 16.94 5.19 0.53
C GLN A 402 18.12 6.05 0.04
N ALA A 403 18.90 5.54 -0.91
CA ALA A 403 20.05 6.27 -1.44
C ALA A 403 19.58 7.44 -2.31
N THR A 404 20.55 8.14 -2.90
CA THR A 404 20.30 9.24 -3.81
C THR A 404 20.95 9.00 -5.18
N GLY A 405 20.54 9.79 -6.18
CA GLY A 405 21.17 9.82 -7.50
C GLY A 405 20.93 8.57 -8.35
N ARG A 406 21.96 8.12 -9.08
CA ARG A 406 21.85 7.00 -10.03
C ARG A 406 21.53 5.67 -9.35
N TRP A 407 22.04 5.43 -8.13
CA TRP A 407 21.70 4.22 -7.38
C TRP A 407 20.21 4.13 -7.10
N GLU A 408 19.65 5.21 -6.55
CA GLU A 408 18.20 5.31 -6.29
C GLU A 408 17.36 5.15 -7.56
N THR A 409 17.88 5.60 -8.70
CA THR A 409 17.15 5.52 -9.97
C THR A 409 17.18 4.11 -10.58
N TRP A 410 18.29 3.37 -10.47
CA TRP A 410 18.53 2.17 -11.28
C TRP A 410 18.74 0.87 -10.49
N SER A 411 18.90 0.94 -9.16
CA SER A 411 18.86 -0.24 -8.30
C SER A 411 17.42 -0.70 -8.05
N SER A 412 17.21 -1.98 -7.74
CA SER A 412 15.87 -2.52 -7.42
C SER A 412 15.67 -3.09 -6.00
N PRO A 413 16.45 -2.75 -4.95
CA PRO A 413 16.31 -3.44 -3.66
C PRO A 413 14.90 -3.23 -3.06
N SER A 414 14.37 -2.01 -3.10
CA SER A 414 13.02 -1.70 -2.61
C SER A 414 11.89 -2.37 -3.41
N SER A 415 12.02 -2.41 -4.74
CA SER A 415 10.99 -3.02 -5.59
C SER A 415 11.09 -4.54 -5.65
N ASP A 416 12.28 -5.12 -5.46
CA ASP A 416 12.46 -6.57 -5.35
C ASP A 416 11.98 -7.10 -4.00
N VAL A 417 12.12 -6.33 -2.90
CA VAL A 417 11.42 -6.63 -1.63
C VAL A 417 9.90 -6.67 -1.84
N ASP A 418 9.33 -5.70 -2.56
CA ASP A 418 7.89 -5.69 -2.85
C ASP A 418 7.44 -6.91 -3.67
N ARG A 419 8.20 -7.29 -4.71
CA ARG A 419 7.91 -8.50 -5.50
C ARG A 419 7.99 -9.78 -4.67
N ARG A 420 9.01 -9.91 -3.81
CA ARG A 420 9.09 -11.02 -2.86
C ARG A 420 7.89 -11.04 -1.90
N ASN A 421 7.47 -9.87 -1.44
CA ASN A 421 6.28 -9.76 -0.61
C ASN A 421 5.01 -10.15 -1.35
N LYS A 422 4.85 -9.82 -2.63
CA LYS A 422 3.74 -10.34 -3.45
C LYS A 422 3.77 -11.87 -3.52
N TYR A 423 4.93 -12.47 -3.76
CA TYR A 423 5.09 -13.92 -3.73
C TYR A 423 4.67 -14.54 -2.39
N PHE A 424 5.18 -14.00 -1.27
CA PHE A 424 4.85 -14.51 0.07
C PHE A 424 3.41 -14.27 0.48
N TYR A 425 2.79 -13.20 -0.01
CA TYR A 425 1.39 -12.95 0.25
C TYR A 425 0.49 -14.06 -0.31
N LEU A 426 0.83 -14.67 -1.46
CA LEU A 426 0.10 -15.83 -1.96
C LEU A 426 0.16 -16.99 -0.96
N ALA A 427 1.34 -17.25 -0.39
CA ALA A 427 1.51 -18.26 0.66
C ALA A 427 0.67 -17.93 1.90
N ASP A 428 0.75 -16.70 2.39
CA ASP A 428 0.02 -16.23 3.58
C ASP A 428 -1.50 -16.30 3.38
N TRP A 429 -1.98 -15.98 2.18
CA TRP A 429 -3.39 -16.07 1.82
C TRP A 429 -3.86 -17.53 1.74
N MET A 430 -3.06 -18.43 1.17
CA MET A 430 -3.36 -19.87 1.16
C MET A 430 -3.45 -20.42 2.59
N GLU A 431 -2.52 -20.05 3.48
CA GLU A 431 -2.61 -20.45 4.89
C GLU A 431 -3.85 -19.89 5.58
N TYR A 432 -4.25 -18.65 5.28
CA TYR A 432 -5.51 -18.10 5.77
C TYR A 432 -6.70 -18.93 5.30
N ALA A 433 -6.77 -19.31 4.02
CA ALA A 433 -7.83 -20.17 3.50
C ALA A 433 -7.86 -21.55 4.20
N ILE A 434 -6.69 -22.15 4.47
CA ILE A 434 -6.57 -23.42 5.19
C ILE A 434 -7.05 -23.31 6.64
N ARG A 435 -6.64 -22.26 7.37
CA ARG A 435 -7.11 -21.99 8.74
C ARG A 435 -8.63 -21.82 8.76
N MET A 436 -9.17 -21.03 7.84
CA MET A 436 -10.60 -20.78 7.75
C MET A 436 -11.40 -22.03 7.37
N PHE A 437 -10.82 -22.94 6.58
CA PHE A 437 -11.48 -24.20 6.23
C PHE A 437 -11.81 -25.05 7.46
N GLU A 438 -10.90 -25.13 8.44
CA GLU A 438 -11.16 -25.85 9.69
C GLU A 438 -12.21 -25.15 10.56
N MET A 439 -12.12 -23.82 10.66
CA MET A 439 -13.00 -23.05 11.53
C MET A 439 -14.43 -22.92 10.98
N LYS A 440 -14.55 -22.78 9.66
CA LYS A 440 -15.82 -22.57 8.96
C LYS A 440 -15.70 -23.12 7.53
N PRO A 441 -15.87 -24.44 7.33
CA PRO A 441 -15.76 -25.06 6.00
C PRO A 441 -16.62 -24.38 4.93
N ASP A 442 -17.82 -23.94 5.30
CA ASP A 442 -18.76 -23.22 4.42
C ASP A 442 -18.26 -21.84 3.96
N PHE A 443 -17.16 -21.34 4.54
CA PHE A 443 -16.46 -20.12 4.09
C PHE A 443 -15.60 -20.37 2.85
N ILE A 444 -15.27 -21.63 2.54
CA ILE A 444 -14.44 -21.98 1.39
C ILE A 444 -15.34 -22.48 0.26
N ASP A 445 -15.36 -21.73 -0.84
CA ASP A 445 -15.94 -22.17 -2.10
C ASP A 445 -14.97 -23.11 -2.81
N MET A 446 -15.38 -24.37 -2.97
CA MET A 446 -14.60 -25.45 -3.57
C MET A 446 -14.63 -25.44 -5.10
N THR A 447 -15.28 -24.45 -5.73
CA THR A 447 -15.33 -24.32 -7.18
C THR A 447 -13.93 -24.32 -7.78
N GLY A 448 -13.65 -25.27 -8.67
CA GLY A 448 -12.33 -25.47 -9.30
C GLY A 448 -11.39 -26.41 -8.54
N LEU A 449 -11.78 -26.94 -7.37
CA LEU A 449 -11.00 -27.90 -6.58
C LEU A 449 -11.70 -29.27 -6.45
N GLU A 450 -12.78 -29.51 -7.19
CA GLU A 450 -13.67 -30.67 -7.01
C GLU A 450 -12.95 -32.01 -7.26
N SER A 451 -11.95 -32.01 -8.13
CA SER A 451 -11.16 -33.20 -8.50
C SER A 451 -10.25 -33.71 -7.37
N TYR A 452 -9.94 -32.87 -6.38
CA TYR A 452 -8.97 -33.19 -5.32
C TYR A 452 -9.57 -33.98 -4.15
N GLY A 453 -10.91 -34.10 -4.06
CA GLY A 453 -11.57 -34.89 -3.01
C GLY A 453 -11.27 -34.39 -1.59
N ILE A 454 -11.26 -33.06 -1.40
CA ILE A 454 -10.83 -32.37 -0.18
C ILE A 454 -11.74 -32.70 1.02
N ARG A 455 -11.14 -33.20 2.12
CA ARG A 455 -11.85 -33.50 3.38
C ARG A 455 -11.19 -32.91 4.63
N SER A 456 -9.97 -32.39 4.50
CA SER A 456 -9.16 -31.88 5.60
C SER A 456 -8.35 -30.66 5.16
N GLN A 457 -7.77 -29.94 6.14
CA GLN A 457 -6.80 -28.88 5.87
C GLN A 457 -5.61 -29.36 5.04
N ALA A 458 -5.15 -30.59 5.30
CA ALA A 458 -4.05 -31.20 4.57
C ALA A 458 -4.40 -31.41 3.09
N ASP A 459 -5.61 -31.89 2.80
CA ASP A 459 -6.08 -32.06 1.43
C ASP A 459 -6.23 -30.71 0.72
N LEU A 460 -6.76 -29.69 1.41
CA LEU A 460 -6.89 -28.34 0.85
C LEU A 460 -5.52 -27.72 0.56
N ALA A 461 -4.56 -27.86 1.47
CA ALA A 461 -3.19 -27.40 1.28
C ALA A 461 -2.54 -28.06 0.06
N ALA A 462 -2.64 -29.39 -0.05
CA ALA A 462 -2.12 -30.13 -1.20
C ALA A 462 -2.78 -29.71 -2.52
N ALA A 463 -4.10 -29.52 -2.52
CA ALA A 463 -4.85 -29.09 -3.71
C ALA A 463 -4.42 -27.69 -4.17
N MET A 464 -4.33 -26.72 -3.26
CA MET A 464 -3.91 -25.36 -3.60
C MET A 464 -2.45 -25.28 -4.06
N ILE A 465 -1.54 -26.07 -3.47
CA ILE A 465 -0.15 -26.17 -3.95
C ILE A 465 -0.13 -26.72 -5.39
N ALA A 466 -0.93 -27.75 -5.67
CA ALA A 466 -1.02 -28.32 -7.01
C ALA A 466 -1.54 -27.31 -8.05
N GLU A 467 -2.61 -26.57 -7.71
CA GLU A 467 -3.13 -25.48 -8.55
C GLU A 467 -2.08 -24.39 -8.78
N LYS A 468 -1.42 -23.92 -7.72
CA LYS A 468 -0.34 -22.94 -7.83
C LYS A 468 0.78 -23.46 -8.76
N ASN A 469 1.20 -24.70 -8.60
CA ASN A 469 2.29 -25.29 -9.38
C ASN A 469 1.92 -25.38 -10.87
N GLN A 470 0.70 -25.77 -11.20
CA GLN A 470 0.20 -25.75 -12.58
C GLN A 470 0.27 -24.34 -13.21
N HIS A 471 -0.09 -23.31 -12.45
CA HIS A 471 0.05 -21.93 -12.91
C HIS A 471 1.50 -21.50 -13.05
N PHE A 472 2.36 -21.85 -12.09
CA PHE A 472 3.77 -21.47 -12.08
C PHE A 472 4.58 -22.11 -13.19
N ASP A 473 4.28 -23.35 -13.56
CA ASP A 473 4.90 -24.05 -14.69
C ASP A 473 4.49 -23.46 -16.05
N ARG A 474 3.27 -22.91 -16.16
CA ARG A 474 2.69 -22.42 -17.43
C ARG A 474 2.99 -20.95 -17.70
N LEU A 475 2.96 -20.11 -16.68
CA LEU A 475 3.09 -18.66 -16.82
C LEU A 475 4.56 -18.28 -16.95
N SER A 476 4.90 -17.62 -18.05
CA SER A 476 6.28 -17.26 -18.38
C SER A 476 6.43 -15.83 -18.86
N LEU A 477 7.65 -15.32 -18.75
CA LEU A 477 8.10 -14.07 -19.34
C LEU A 477 9.41 -14.27 -20.08
N ASP A 478 9.71 -13.34 -20.97
CA ASP A 478 10.97 -13.28 -21.69
C ASP A 478 11.80 -12.10 -21.20
N TYR A 479 13.10 -12.32 -20.97
CA TYR A 479 14.04 -11.26 -20.71
C TYR A 479 15.15 -11.23 -21.77
N THR A 480 15.75 -10.06 -21.99
CA THR A 480 16.86 -9.89 -22.92
C THR A 480 18.19 -9.92 -22.17
N ASN A 481 19.07 -10.87 -22.50
CA ASN A 481 20.36 -11.02 -21.85
C ASN A 481 21.38 -9.96 -22.33
N SER A 482 22.56 -9.90 -21.70
CA SER A 482 23.61 -8.92 -22.03
C SER A 482 24.11 -8.99 -23.48
N LYS A 483 23.90 -10.12 -24.17
CA LYS A 483 24.24 -10.35 -25.58
C LYS A 483 23.07 -10.06 -26.54
N GLY A 484 21.93 -9.60 -26.04
CA GLY A 484 20.73 -9.34 -26.83
C GLY A 484 19.90 -10.58 -27.17
N LYS A 485 20.21 -11.74 -26.58
CA LYS A 485 19.44 -12.97 -26.77
C LYS A 485 18.28 -13.02 -25.78
N THR A 486 17.12 -13.47 -26.25
CA THR A 486 15.95 -13.73 -25.42
C THR A 486 16.13 -15.02 -24.60
N VAL A 487 15.79 -14.96 -23.32
CA VAL A 487 15.72 -16.09 -22.40
C VAL A 487 14.32 -16.10 -21.76
N THR A 488 13.66 -17.27 -21.79
CA THR A 488 12.33 -17.46 -21.22
C THR A 488 12.45 -18.02 -19.81
N LEU A 489 11.71 -17.43 -18.86
CA LEU A 489 11.59 -17.89 -17.48
C LEU A 489 10.12 -18.07 -17.13
N THR A 490 9.80 -19.21 -16.53
CA THR A 490 8.51 -19.46 -15.89
C THR A 490 8.47 -18.82 -14.49
N LEU A 491 7.28 -18.65 -13.91
CA LEU A 491 7.16 -18.26 -12.51
C LEU A 491 7.82 -19.29 -11.56
N LYS A 492 7.88 -20.56 -11.95
CA LYS A 492 8.64 -21.58 -11.23
C LYS A 492 10.14 -21.32 -11.26
N ASP A 493 10.72 -21.00 -12.41
CA ASP A 493 12.15 -20.64 -12.50
C ASP A 493 12.46 -19.43 -11.59
N ILE A 494 11.55 -18.47 -11.53
CA ILE A 494 11.68 -17.29 -10.66
C ILE A 494 11.54 -17.66 -9.19
N GLU A 495 10.62 -18.56 -8.84
CA GLU A 495 10.47 -19.11 -7.48
C GLU A 495 11.74 -19.84 -7.03
N GLU A 496 12.36 -20.64 -7.90
CA GLU A 496 13.63 -21.30 -7.65
C GLU A 496 14.76 -20.28 -7.40
N ARG A 497 14.77 -19.17 -8.16
CA ARG A 497 15.79 -18.12 -8.11
C ARG A 497 15.44 -16.94 -7.19
N LEU A 498 14.40 -17.03 -6.37
CA LEU A 498 13.80 -15.89 -5.65
C LEU A 498 14.82 -15.02 -4.89
N TYR A 499 15.82 -15.65 -4.27
CA TYR A 499 16.87 -15.01 -3.49
C TYR A 499 18.17 -14.76 -4.27
N ASP A 500 18.21 -15.20 -5.53
CA ASP A 500 19.34 -15.05 -6.44
C ASP A 500 19.17 -13.83 -7.37
N LEU A 501 17.97 -13.24 -7.41
CA LEU A 501 17.68 -12.03 -8.17
C LEU A 501 18.52 -10.84 -7.66
N SER A 502 19.54 -10.44 -8.42
CA SER A 502 20.34 -9.25 -8.08
C SER A 502 19.53 -7.97 -8.19
N PHE A 503 19.71 -7.06 -7.23
CA PHE A 503 19.19 -5.70 -7.25
C PHE A 503 20.22 -4.66 -7.74
N ASP A 504 21.50 -5.02 -7.82
CA ASP A 504 22.60 -4.11 -8.15
C ASP A 504 22.55 -3.71 -9.64
N PRO A 505 22.45 -2.41 -9.99
CA PRO A 505 22.42 -1.94 -11.38
C PRO A 505 23.66 -2.31 -12.18
N ASN A 506 24.79 -2.53 -11.52
CA ASN A 506 26.02 -2.89 -12.20
C ASN A 506 26.02 -4.33 -12.71
N HIS A 507 25.20 -5.22 -12.13
CA HIS A 507 25.18 -6.62 -12.52
C HIS A 507 24.45 -6.81 -13.87
N PRO A 508 24.92 -7.73 -14.73
CA PRO A 508 24.33 -7.96 -16.05
C PRO A 508 22.92 -8.55 -15.93
N PRO A 509 22.05 -8.41 -16.95
CA PRO A 509 20.66 -8.91 -16.93
C PRO A 509 20.52 -10.36 -16.46
N GLU A 510 21.43 -11.25 -16.85
CA GLU A 510 21.49 -12.64 -16.43
C GLU A 510 21.53 -12.78 -14.90
N LEU A 511 22.43 -12.04 -14.23
CA LEU A 511 22.55 -12.07 -12.78
C LEU A 511 21.40 -11.31 -12.09
N ARG A 512 20.84 -10.29 -12.76
CA ARG A 512 19.60 -9.64 -12.32
C ARG A 512 18.42 -10.62 -12.30
N TRP A 513 18.44 -11.63 -13.16
CA TRP A 513 17.46 -12.73 -13.23
C TRP A 513 17.93 -14.03 -12.57
N GLY A 514 19.00 -13.98 -11.76
CA GLY A 514 19.45 -15.07 -10.92
C GLY A 514 20.05 -16.26 -11.68
N ALA A 515 20.59 -16.04 -12.88
CA ALA A 515 21.29 -17.08 -13.62
C ALA A 515 22.48 -17.65 -12.81
N PRO A 516 22.59 -18.98 -12.63
CA PRO A 516 23.75 -19.59 -11.99
C PRO A 516 25.04 -19.29 -12.76
N PHE A 517 26.15 -19.06 -12.06
CA PHE A 517 27.42 -18.68 -12.69
C PHE A 517 28.01 -19.74 -13.64
N ASP A 518 27.67 -21.00 -13.42
CA ASP A 518 28.08 -22.17 -14.21
C ASP A 518 27.09 -22.54 -15.32
N SER A 519 26.00 -21.77 -15.49
CA SER A 519 25.00 -22.02 -16.52
C SER A 519 25.41 -21.48 -17.89
N ASP A 520 24.88 -22.11 -18.95
CA ASP A 520 24.97 -21.59 -20.33
C ASP A 520 24.29 -20.21 -20.48
N GLU A 521 23.31 -19.92 -19.63
CA GLU A 521 22.62 -18.62 -19.55
C GLU A 521 23.61 -17.51 -19.16
N PHE A 522 24.47 -17.75 -18.17
CA PHE A 522 25.48 -16.79 -17.70
C PHE A 522 26.77 -16.81 -18.54
N ALA A 523 27.00 -17.85 -19.35
CA ALA A 523 28.23 -18.05 -20.09
C ALA A 523 28.59 -16.85 -20.99
N GLY A 524 29.68 -16.16 -20.63
CA GLY A 524 30.19 -14.98 -21.33
C GLY A 524 29.39 -13.70 -21.11
N ALA A 525 28.60 -13.61 -20.05
CA ALA A 525 28.07 -12.35 -19.55
C ALA A 525 29.23 -11.44 -19.09
N PRO A 526 29.12 -10.11 -19.23
CA PRO A 526 30.14 -9.19 -18.74
C PRO A 526 30.16 -9.18 -17.21
N GLU A 527 31.35 -9.05 -16.62
CA GLU A 527 31.55 -9.04 -15.17
C GLU A 527 32.06 -7.66 -14.67
N PRO A 528 31.29 -6.57 -14.85
CA PRO A 528 31.71 -5.25 -14.40
C PRO A 528 31.80 -5.19 -12.87
N PRO A 529 32.83 -4.54 -12.30
CA PRO A 529 32.94 -4.45 -10.86
C PRO A 529 31.90 -3.48 -10.27
N THR A 530 31.57 -3.66 -9.00
CA THR A 530 30.75 -2.75 -8.20
C THR A 530 31.66 -1.73 -7.52
N PRO A 531 31.66 -0.44 -7.93
CA PRO A 531 32.50 0.56 -7.30
C PRO A 531 31.98 0.98 -5.93
N LEU A 532 32.90 1.27 -5.01
CA LEU A 532 32.66 1.71 -3.63
C LEU A 532 33.03 3.18 -3.44
N PRO A 533 32.58 3.84 -2.36
CA PRO A 533 32.79 5.28 -2.14
C PRO A 533 34.26 5.71 -2.10
N ASP A 534 35.16 4.83 -1.66
CA ASP A 534 36.61 5.06 -1.60
C ASP A 534 37.33 4.81 -2.94
N GLY A 535 36.57 4.47 -4.00
CA GLY A 535 37.09 4.16 -5.32
C GLY A 535 37.51 2.70 -5.52
N PHE A 536 37.43 1.86 -4.47
CA PHE A 536 37.64 0.43 -4.64
C PHE A 536 36.60 -0.17 -5.59
N LYS A 537 37.03 -1.11 -6.44
CA LYS A 537 36.18 -1.77 -7.43
C LYS A 537 36.01 -3.22 -7.02
N MET A 538 34.94 -3.52 -6.29
CA MET A 538 34.62 -4.87 -5.84
C MET A 538 34.35 -5.77 -7.06
N PRO A 539 35.03 -6.93 -7.21
CA PRO A 539 34.71 -7.87 -8.27
C PRO A 539 33.23 -8.26 -8.25
N MET A 540 32.58 -8.31 -9.42
CA MET A 540 31.13 -8.52 -9.56
C MET A 540 30.62 -9.73 -8.74
N LYS A 541 31.28 -10.89 -8.89
CA LYS A 541 30.88 -12.12 -8.20
C LYS A 541 31.01 -12.00 -6.69
N GLU A 542 32.01 -11.27 -6.21
CA GLU A 542 32.21 -11.03 -4.77
C GLU A 542 31.18 -10.04 -4.23
N ALA A 543 30.89 -8.95 -4.96
CA ALA A 543 29.81 -8.03 -4.62
C ALA A 543 28.47 -8.77 -4.53
N TYR A 544 28.15 -9.59 -5.54
CA TYR A 544 26.98 -10.45 -5.53
C TYR A 544 26.94 -11.40 -4.33
N ARG A 545 28.06 -12.06 -3.99
CA ARG A 545 28.14 -12.94 -2.82
C ARG A 545 27.85 -12.18 -1.52
N LEU A 546 28.44 -10.99 -1.33
CA LEU A 546 28.29 -10.15 -0.14
C LEU A 546 26.88 -9.53 -0.01
N GLN A 547 26.18 -9.34 -1.13
CA GLN A 547 24.80 -8.81 -1.16
C GLN A 547 23.73 -9.85 -0.81
N ALA A 548 24.09 -11.11 -0.51
CA ALA A 548 23.13 -12.20 -0.31
C ALA A 548 22.12 -11.93 0.81
N PHE A 549 22.55 -11.35 1.93
CA PHE A 549 21.66 -10.93 3.01
C PHE A 549 20.55 -10.01 2.50
N TYR A 550 20.90 -8.94 1.80
CA TYR A 550 19.91 -7.97 1.29
C TYR A 550 18.97 -8.56 0.24
N ARG A 551 19.42 -9.55 -0.54
CA ARG A 551 18.54 -10.30 -1.45
C ARG A 551 17.57 -11.24 -0.73
N SER A 552 17.83 -11.61 0.53
CA SER A 552 16.92 -12.47 1.31
C SER A 552 15.79 -11.71 2.03
N LEU A 553 15.93 -10.39 2.16
CA LEU A 553 15.03 -9.58 2.98
C LEU A 553 13.60 -9.52 2.44
N CYS A 554 12.62 -9.61 3.33
CA CYS A 554 11.19 -9.37 3.05
C CYS A 554 10.74 -7.97 3.50
N GLN A 555 11.64 -7.18 4.07
CA GLN A 555 11.38 -5.81 4.50
C GLN A 555 12.58 -4.93 4.19
N ARG A 556 12.35 -3.61 4.10
CA ARG A 556 13.43 -2.66 3.88
C ARG A 556 14.18 -2.47 5.21
N GLU A 557 15.50 -2.49 5.16
CA GLU A 557 16.30 -2.05 6.30
C GLU A 557 16.20 -0.54 6.43
N THR A 558 16.19 -0.06 7.67
CA THR A 558 16.24 1.37 8.00
C THR A 558 17.62 1.82 8.47
N THR A 559 18.52 0.86 8.73
CA THR A 559 19.89 1.11 9.16
C THR A 559 20.85 1.21 7.98
N THR A 560 22.09 1.63 8.27
CA THR A 560 23.21 1.65 7.32
C THR A 560 23.36 0.30 6.61
N SER A 561 23.58 0.35 5.30
CA SER A 561 23.94 -0.83 4.52
C SER A 561 25.45 -0.95 4.40
N TYR A 562 25.95 -2.17 4.45
CA TYR A 562 27.37 -2.49 4.27
C TYR A 562 27.52 -3.40 3.06
N LEU A 563 28.62 -3.30 2.32
CA LEU A 563 28.99 -4.38 1.39
C LEU A 563 30.15 -5.16 1.97
N ARG A 564 31.22 -4.46 2.35
CA ARG A 564 32.36 -5.06 3.01
C ARG A 564 32.00 -5.53 4.42
N GLY A 565 32.50 -6.71 4.79
CA GLY A 565 32.25 -7.30 6.11
C GLY A 565 30.85 -7.90 6.27
N MET A 566 30.00 -7.86 5.25
CA MET A 566 28.71 -8.55 5.30
C MET A 566 28.91 -10.05 5.44
N PHE A 567 28.22 -10.62 6.41
CA PHE A 567 28.06 -12.05 6.52
C PHE A 567 27.32 -12.56 5.27
N THR A 568 27.63 -13.79 4.85
CA THR A 568 27.05 -14.40 3.64
C THR A 568 26.26 -15.66 3.95
N THR A 569 26.28 -16.09 5.21
CA THR A 569 25.55 -17.22 5.78
C THR A 569 25.13 -16.87 7.21
N GLY A 570 24.27 -17.69 7.82
CA GLY A 570 23.91 -17.54 9.24
C GLY A 570 22.79 -16.54 9.54
N TYR A 571 22.11 -16.02 8.52
CA TYR A 571 20.88 -15.23 8.66
C TYR A 571 19.65 -16.09 8.29
N PRO A 572 18.49 -15.83 8.90
CA PRO A 572 17.27 -16.54 8.56
C PRO A 572 16.83 -16.18 7.14
N ILE A 573 16.43 -17.20 6.39
CA ILE A 573 15.81 -17.06 5.07
C ILE A 573 14.42 -17.67 5.21
N ARG A 574 13.39 -16.94 4.78
CA ARG A 574 12.00 -17.40 4.85
C ARG A 574 11.81 -18.60 3.91
N ASP A 575 11.04 -19.60 4.36
CA ASP A 575 10.69 -20.72 3.51
C ASP A 575 9.84 -20.27 2.32
N LYS A 576 10.11 -20.83 1.14
CA LYS A 576 9.32 -20.64 -0.07
C LYS A 576 7.92 -21.24 0.10
N LEU A 577 6.98 -20.80 -0.74
CA LEU A 577 5.55 -21.08 -0.66
C LEU A 577 5.23 -22.56 -0.45
N ASP A 578 5.79 -23.48 -1.26
CA ASP A 578 5.51 -24.91 -1.14
C ASP A 578 5.95 -25.48 0.21
N ALA A 579 7.07 -25.01 0.78
CA ALA A 579 7.52 -25.41 2.12
C ALA A 579 6.66 -24.77 3.22
N GLN A 580 6.33 -23.47 3.08
CA GLN A 580 5.49 -22.74 4.03
C GLN A 580 4.08 -23.34 4.12
N VAL A 581 3.43 -23.59 2.98
CA VAL A 581 2.06 -24.15 2.92
C VAL A 581 2.08 -25.67 3.11
N GLY A 582 3.13 -26.34 2.65
CA GLY A 582 3.28 -27.79 2.75
C GLY A 582 3.33 -28.31 4.19
N LYS A 583 3.68 -27.47 5.18
CA LYS A 583 3.57 -27.86 6.60
C LYS A 583 2.14 -28.25 7.02
N TRP A 584 1.12 -27.82 6.26
CA TRP A 584 -0.27 -28.21 6.48
C TRP A 584 -0.63 -29.56 5.85
N SER A 585 0.09 -30.02 4.81
CA SER A 585 -0.20 -31.29 4.11
C SER A 585 0.36 -32.52 4.84
N TYR A 586 1.41 -32.35 5.64
CA TYR A 586 1.92 -33.36 6.56
C TYR A 586 1.37 -33.07 7.96
N ALA A 587 0.18 -33.61 8.26
CA ALA A 587 -0.49 -33.42 9.54
C ALA A 587 0.45 -33.53 10.75
N THR A 588 0.36 -32.61 11.73
CA THR A 588 0.26 -32.95 13.16
C THR A 588 0.02 -31.71 14.04
N SER A 589 -0.62 -31.95 15.18
CA SER A 589 -0.53 -31.17 16.42
C SER A 589 0.88 -30.57 16.65
N PRO A 590 0.98 -29.47 17.41
CA PRO A 590 2.15 -28.60 17.43
C PRO A 590 3.42 -29.38 17.77
N LEU A 591 4.50 -29.07 17.06
CA LEU A 591 5.84 -29.34 17.58
C LEU A 591 6.02 -28.50 18.84
N LEU A 592 6.32 -29.19 19.95
CA LEU A 592 6.63 -28.67 21.28
C LEU A 592 7.57 -27.46 21.27
#